data_AF-A0A966NPC3-F1
#
_entry.id   AF-A0A966NPC3-F1
#
_cell.length_a   1.000
_cell.length_b   1.000
_cell.length_c   1.000
_cell.angle_alpha   90.00
_cell.angle_beta   90.00
_cell.angle_gamma   90.00
#
_symmetry.space_group_name_H-M   'P 1'
#
loop_
_entity.id
_entity.type
_entity.pdbx_description
1 polymer ?
#
loop_
_entity_poly.entity_id
_entity_poly.type
_entity_poly.pdbx_seq_one_letter_code
_entity_poly.pdbx_strand_id
1 'polypeptide(L)' 'MWPISIAIAALTSVNSEDRSRAVDLLESTDAGTGFMHESFNVNDESVFTREWFSWSDMTYVDLVLSSVNYHA' A
#
# COMPACT_ATOMS: atom_id res chain seq x y z
N MET A 1 -10.43 0.80 4.98
CA MET A 1 -9.06 1.33 5.12
C MET A 1 -8.55 1.79 3.77
N TRP A 2 -7.65 2.77 3.73
CA TRP A 2 -7.15 3.36 2.48
C TRP A 2 -5.68 2.98 2.27
N PRO A 3 -5.31 2.29 1.18
CA PRO A 3 -3.92 1.92 0.90
C PRO A 3 -2.94 3.10 0.97
N ILE A 4 -3.33 4.27 0.42
CA ILE A 4 -2.53 5.51 0.50
C ILE A 4 -2.21 5.88 1.95
N SER A 5 -3.16 5.75 2.89
CA SER A 5 -2.93 6.11 4.29
C SER A 5 -1.90 5.18 4.96
N ILE A 6 -1.90 3.90 4.59
CA ILE A 6 -0.94 2.90 5.09
C ILE A 6 0.46 3.22 4.53
N ALA A 7 0.54 3.47 3.22
CA ALA A 7 1.80 3.78 2.56
C ALA A 7 2.43 5.08 3.08
N ILE A 8 1.65 6.16 3.23
CA ILE A 8 2.15 7.43 3.76
C ILE A 8 2.59 7.30 5.23
N ALA A 9 1.85 6.55 6.06
CA ALA A 9 2.27 6.29 7.44
C ALA A 9 3.63 5.58 7.49
N ALA A 10 3.85 4.60 6.61
CA ALA A 10 5.12 3.89 6.54
C ALA A 10 6.27 4.72 5.93
N LEU A 11 5.99 5.53 4.91
CA LEU A 11 6.95 6.46 4.31
C LEU A 11 7.41 7.55 5.30
N THR A 12 6.56 7.93 6.23
CA THR A 12 6.87 8.92 7.29
C THR A 12 7.40 8.30 8.58
N SER A 13 7.50 6.97 8.65
CA SER A 13 8.06 6.28 9.82
C SER A 13 9.59 6.41 9.90
N VAL A 14 10.09 6.52 11.12
CA VAL A 14 11.54 6.47 11.42
C VAL A 14 12.07 5.02 11.50
N ASN A 15 11.18 4.03 11.57
CA ASN A 15 11.56 2.62 11.59
C ASN A 15 11.47 2.01 10.19
N SER A 16 12.60 1.52 9.68
CA SER A 16 12.66 0.87 8.36
C SER A 16 11.80 -0.40 8.26
N GLU A 17 11.55 -1.09 9.38
CA GLU A 17 10.69 -2.28 9.39
C GLU A 17 9.23 -1.94 9.06
N ASP A 18 8.77 -0.73 9.39
CA ASP A 18 7.38 -0.33 9.13
C ASP A 18 7.09 -0.25 7.63
N ARG A 19 8.10 0.09 6.82
CA ARG A 19 7.98 0.06 5.35
C ARG A 19 7.75 -1.36 4.84
N SER A 20 8.53 -2.32 5.33
CA SER A 20 8.38 -3.73 4.91
C SER A 20 7.02 -4.29 5.34
N ARG A 21 6.61 -4.05 6.60
CA ARG A 21 5.30 -4.48 7.10
C ARG A 21 4.13 -3.85 6.32
N ALA A 22 4.26 -2.60 5.92
CA ALA A 22 3.24 -1.93 5.13
C ALA A 22 3.15 -2.50 3.71
N VAL A 23 4.27 -2.83 3.07
CA VAL A 23 4.28 -3.53 1.78
C VAL A 23 3.56 -4.87 1.90
N ASP A 24 3.93 -5.71 2.88
CA ASP A 24 3.30 -7.01 3.10
C ASP A 24 1.79 -6.88 3.34
N LEU A 25 1.37 -5.88 4.13
CA LEU A 25 -0.03 -5.62 4.41
C LEU A 25 -0.79 -5.24 3.13
N LEU A 26 -0.24 -4.32 2.34
CA LEU A 26 -0.86 -3.85 1.10
C LEU A 26 -1.01 -4.97 0.08
N GLU A 27 0.01 -5.82 -0.09
CA GLU A 27 -0.04 -6.98 -0.98
C GLU A 27 -1.03 -8.05 -0.50
N SER A 28 -1.20 -8.22 0.82
CA SER A 28 -2.19 -9.15 1.37
C SER A 28 -3.64 -8.67 1.32
N THR A 29 -3.88 -7.40 0.96
CA THR A 29 -5.21 -6.75 1.00
C THR A 29 -5.66 -6.19 -0.36
N ASP A 30 -5.07 -6.69 -1.44
CA ASP A 30 -5.33 -6.27 -2.83
C ASP A 30 -6.48 -7.05 -3.52
N ALA A 31 -7.24 -7.85 -2.75
CA ALA A 31 -8.27 -8.76 -3.24
C ALA A 31 -7.81 -9.75 -4.35
N GLY A 32 -6.51 -10.04 -4.42
CA GLY A 32 -5.89 -10.87 -5.45
C GLY A 32 -5.81 -10.21 -6.83
N THR A 33 -6.00 -8.89 -6.91
CA THR A 33 -6.03 -8.16 -8.19
C THR A 33 -4.64 -7.72 -8.68
N GLY A 34 -3.66 -7.60 -7.77
CA GLY A 34 -2.36 -6.99 -8.05
C GLY A 34 -2.38 -5.45 -8.13
N PHE A 35 -3.52 -4.80 -7.84
CA PHE A 35 -3.68 -3.35 -7.85
C PHE A 35 -4.03 -2.80 -6.47
N MET A 36 -3.66 -1.54 -6.24
CA MET A 36 -4.07 -0.82 -5.04
C MET A 36 -5.40 -0.11 -5.28
N HIS A 37 -6.37 -0.42 -4.44
CA HIS A 37 -7.70 0.20 -4.47
C HIS A 37 -7.70 1.56 -3.75
N GLU A 38 -8.79 2.31 -3.87
CA GLU A 38 -8.98 3.54 -3.08
C GLU A 38 -9.24 3.22 -1.61
N SER A 39 -10.07 2.22 -1.37
CA SER A 39 -10.30 1.68 -0.04
C SER A 39 -10.68 0.21 -0.10
N PHE A 40 -10.41 -0.53 0.97
CA PHE A 40 -10.89 -1.91 1.17
C PHE A 40 -11.55 -2.05 2.55
N ASN A 41 -12.45 -3.02 2.72
CA ASN A 41 -13.06 -3.31 4.02
C ASN A 41 -12.09 -4.13 4.88
N VAL A 42 -11.90 -3.72 6.14
CA VAL A 42 -10.95 -4.36 7.07
C VAL A 42 -11.32 -5.78 7.46
N ASN A 43 -12.59 -6.14 7.33
CA ASN A 43 -13.08 -7.48 7.66
C ASN A 43 -13.20 -8.37 6.41
N ASP A 44 -13.06 -7.80 5.21
CA ASP A 44 -13.22 -8.49 3.93
C ASP A 44 -12.61 -7.65 2.81
N GLU A 45 -11.35 -7.93 2.46
CA GLU A 45 -10.59 -7.19 1.45
C GLU A 45 -11.20 -7.29 0.05
N SER A 46 -12.03 -8.31 -0.24
CA SER A 46 -12.72 -8.44 -1.52
C SER A 46 -13.75 -7.34 -1.75
N VAL A 47 -14.14 -6.62 -0.69
CA VAL A 47 -15.00 -5.44 -0.76
C VAL A 47 -14.13 -4.18 -0.78
N PHE A 48 -13.91 -3.64 -1.98
CA PHE A 48 -13.10 -2.44 -2.19
C PHE A 48 -13.79 -1.40 -3.09
N THR A 49 -13.25 -0.18 -3.11
CA THR A 49 -13.68 0.89 -4.02
C THR A 49 -12.59 1.21 -5.03
N ARG A 50 -13.02 1.47 -6.28
CA ARG A 50 -12.16 1.76 -7.45
C ARG A 50 -11.17 0.63 -7.76
N GLU A 51 -11.56 -0.22 -8.71
CA GLU A 51 -10.70 -1.27 -9.27
C GLU A 51 -9.37 -0.73 -9.79
N TRP A 52 -9.41 0.45 -10.42
CA TRP A 52 -8.22 1.13 -10.95
C TRP A 52 -8.06 2.51 -10.33
N PHE A 53 -6.97 2.68 -9.59
CA PHE A 53 -6.65 3.96 -8.98
C PHE A 53 -5.15 4.21 -8.98
N SER A 54 -4.68 4.75 -10.10
CA SER A 54 -3.25 4.98 -10.37
C SER A 54 -2.50 5.76 -9.28
N TRP A 55 -3.17 6.66 -8.56
CA TRP A 55 -2.52 7.37 -7.46
C TRP A 55 -2.21 6.44 -6.28
N SER A 56 -3.13 5.51 -5.97
CA SER A 56 -2.90 4.47 -4.96
C SER A 56 -1.73 3.57 -5.39
N ASP A 57 -1.74 3.12 -6.64
CA ASP A 57 -0.67 2.28 -7.22
C ASP A 57 0.69 2.97 -7.13
N MET A 58 0.79 4.25 -7.51
CA MET A 58 2.05 5.00 -7.47
C MET A 58 2.52 5.31 -6.05
N THR A 59 1.61 5.46 -5.10
CA THR A 59 1.98 5.62 -3.68
C THR A 59 2.57 4.31 -3.13
N TYR A 60 2.00 3.16 -3.52
CA TYR A 60 2.56 1.85 -3.19
C TYR A 60 3.94 1.63 -3.85
N VAL A 61 4.11 1.98 -5.12
CA VAL A 61 5.42 1.86 -5.80
C VAL A 61 6.48 2.71 -5.09
N ASP A 62 6.15 3.94 -4.69
CA ASP A 62 7.07 4.79 -3.93
C ASP A 62 7.47 4.14 -2.58
N LEU A 63 6.51 3.53 -1.90
CA LEU A 63 6.78 2.74 -0.69
C LEU A 63 7.71 1.56 -0.96
N VAL A 64 7.49 0.79 -2.02
CA VAL A 64 8.32 -0.37 -2.39
C VAL A 64 9.75 0.06 -2.71
N LEU A 65 9.94 1.13 -3.48
CA LEU A 65 11.27 1.67 -3.77
C LEU A 65 11.95 2.16 -2.49
N SER A 66 11.21 2.84 -1.62
CA SER A 66 11.71 3.31 -0.33
C SER A 66 12.02 2.19 0.66
N SER A 67 11.35 1.03 0.57
CA SER A 67 11.59 -0.11 1.46
C SER A 67 12.94 -0.77 1.18
N VAL A 68 13.41 -0.73 -0.07
CA VAL A 68 14.73 -1.24 -0.50
C VAL A 68 15.82 -0.18 -0.51
N ASN A 69 15.57 1.00 0.06
CA ASN A 69 16.47 2.16 0.06
C ASN A 69 16.93 2.56 -1.36
N TYR A 70 16.02 2.47 -2.34
CA TYR A 70 16.28 2.96 -3.67
C TYR A 70 16.29 4.50 -3.67
N HIS A 71 17.38 5.08 -4.15
CA HIS A 71 17.52 6.51 -4.39
C HIS A 71 17.94 6.71 -5.85
N ALA A 72 17.25 7.60 -6.55
CA ALA A 72 17.57 7.98 -7.93
C ALA A 72 18.77 8.94 -7.99
#